data_AF-A0A524IKQ6-F1
#
_entry.id   AF-A0A524IKQ6-F1
#
_cell.length_a   1.000
_cell.length_b   1.000
_cell.length_c   1.000
_cell.angle_alpha   90.00
_cell.angle_beta   90.00
_cell.angle_gamma   90.00
#
_symmetry.space_group_name_H-M   'P 1'
#
loop_
_entity.id
_entity.type
_entity.pdbx_description
1 polymer ?
#
loop_
_entity_poly.entity_id
_entity_poly.type
_entity_poly.pdbx_seq_one_letter_code
_entity_poly.pdbx_strand_id
1 'polypeptide(L)' 'MTLRGWRDNLCQNSTQVHELGYSDELFRMWEFYFCYCEGGFTERVIGEVQMLLTKPENR' A
#
# COMPACT_ATOMS: atom_id res chain seq x y z
N MET A 1 -6.94 3.73 5.68
CA MET A 1 -7.99 2.80 5.22
C MET A 1 -7.47 1.86 4.13
N THR A 2 -6.90 2.36 3.04
CA THR A 2 -6.36 1.53 1.93
C THR A 2 -5.19 0.61 2.34
N LEU A 3 -4.07 1.18 2.78
CA LEU A 3 -2.86 0.39 3.13
C LEU A 3 -3.10 -0.60 4.27
N ARG A 4 -3.88 -0.20 5.28
CA ARG A 4 -4.34 -1.10 6.34
C ARG A 4 -5.14 -2.28 5.79
N GLY A 5 -6.12 -2.01 4.92
CA GLY A 5 -6.93 -3.04 4.29
C GLY A 5 -6.10 -4.01 3.45
N TRP A 6 -5.06 -3.51 2.76
CA TRP A 6 -4.13 -4.36 2.01
C TRP A 6 -3.27 -5.23 2.93
N ARG A 7 -2.78 -4.68 4.04
CA ARG A 7 -2.06 -5.46 5.05
C ARG A 7 -2.93 -6.56 5.63
N ASP A 8 -4.16 -6.23 6.03
CA ASP A 8 -5.09 -7.17 6.63
C ASP A 8 -5.42 -8.29 5.63
N ASN A 9 -5.62 -7.97 4.35
CA ASN A 9 -5.83 -8.96 3.29
C ASN A 9 -4.59 -9.86 3.09
N LEU A 10 -3.38 -9.28 3.08
CA LEU A 10 -2.13 -10.04 2.97
C LEU A 10 -2.00 -11.04 4.13
N CYS A 11 -2.23 -10.59 5.36
CA CYS A 11 -2.15 -11.44 6.55
C CYS A 11 -3.21 -12.55 6.54
N GLN A 12 -4.43 -12.25 6.10
CA GLN A 12 -5.51 -13.23 5.97
C GLN A 12 -5.22 -14.31 4.92
N ASN A 13 -4.45 -13.99 3.88
CA ASN A 13 -4.12 -14.91 2.78
C ASN A 13 -2.68 -15.45 2.87
N SER A 14 -2.04 -15.38 4.05
CA SER A 14 -0.63 -15.80 4.23
C SER A 14 -0.35 -17.21 3.74
N THR A 15 -1.24 -18.17 4.02
CA THR A 15 -1.12 -19.56 3.52
C THR A 15 -1.02 -19.61 2.00
N GLN A 16 -1.90 -18.91 1.29
CA GLN A 16 -1.88 -18.88 -0.17
C GLN A 16 -0.60 -18.22 -0.70
N VAL A 17 -0.13 -17.15 -0.04
CA VAL A 17 1.13 -16.49 -0.39
C VAL A 17 2.31 -17.46 -0.28
N HIS A 18 2.35 -18.28 0.77
CA HIS A 18 3.39 -19.30 0.92
C HIS A 18 3.25 -20.45 -0.09
N GLU A 19 2.03 -20.86 -0.42
CA GLU A 19 1.77 -21.88 -1.45
C GLU A 19 2.21 -21.43 -2.86
N LEU A 20 2.18 -20.13 -3.13
CA LEU A 20 2.73 -19.54 -4.35
C LEU A 20 4.28 -19.56 -4.41
N GLY A 21 4.95 -20.02 -3.35
CA GLY A 21 6.40 -20.13 -3.28
C GLY A 21 7.13 -18.85 -2.85
N TYR A 22 6.40 -17.86 -2.32
CA TYR A 22 7.01 -16.66 -1.77
C TYR A 22 7.59 -16.90 -0.38
N SER A 23 8.78 -16.33 -0.12
CA SER A 23 9.48 -16.51 1.14
C SER A 23 8.85 -15.72 2.29
N ASP A 24 9.06 -16.19 3.51
CA ASP A 24 8.69 -15.47 4.73
C ASP A 24 9.33 -14.08 4.82
N GLU A 25 10.55 -13.94 4.30
CA GLU A 25 11.24 -12.66 4.22
C GLU A 25 10.47 -11.66 3.35
N LEU A 26 10.02 -12.10 2.17
CA LEU A 26 9.22 -11.27 1.27
C LEU A 26 7.86 -10.93 1.90
N PHE A 27 7.21 -11.89 2.55
CA PHE A 27 5.96 -11.67 3.26
C PHE A 27 6.10 -10.57 4.34
N ARG A 28 7.12 -10.69 5.19
CA ARG A 28 7.39 -9.72 6.26
C ARG A 28 7.78 -8.35 5.73
N MET A 29 8.50 -8.30 4.61
CA MET A 29 8.82 -7.04 3.94
C MET A 29 7.55 -6.30 3.50
N TRP A 30 6.58 -7.00 2.92
CA TRP A 30 5.31 -6.40 2.51
C TRP A 30 4.44 -5.97 3.69
N GLU A 31 4.40 -6.77 4.75
CA GLU A 31 3.72 -6.40 5.99
C GLU A 31 4.30 -5.10 6.57
N PHE A 32 5.64 -5.00 6.63
CA PHE A 32 6.35 -3.79 7.05
C PHE A 32 6.04 -2.60 6.13
N TYR A 33 6.13 -2.80 4.81
CA TYR A 33 5.87 -1.76 3.82
C TYR A 33 4.49 -1.12 4.01
N PHE A 34 3.43 -1.93 4.13
CA PHE A 34 2.08 -1.41 4.29
C PHE A 34 1.91 -0.62 5.59
N CYS A 35 2.45 -1.12 6.70
CA CYS A 35 2.38 -0.42 7.99
C CYS A 35 3.19 0.88 7.99
N TYR A 36 4.39 0.87 7.39
CA TYR A 36 5.27 2.03 7.32
C TYR A 36 4.65 3.14 6.48
N CYS A 37 4.15 2.81 5.28
CA CYS A 37 3.48 3.78 4.42
C CYS A 37 2.18 4.28 5.07
N GLU A 38 1.41 3.43 5.76
CA GLU A 38 0.22 3.87 6.50
C GLU A 38 0.57 4.95 7.53
N GLY A 39 1.67 4.75 8.28
CA GLY A 39 2.21 5.76 9.19
C GLY A 39 2.58 7.05 8.45
N GLY A 40 3.30 6.95 7.32
CA GLY A 40 3.67 8.11 6.51
C GLY A 40 2.48 8.95 6.05
N PHE A 41 1.38 8.33 5.64
CA PHE A 41 0.14 9.04 5.28
C PHE A 41 -0.58 9.61 6.52
N THR A 42 -0.64 8.84 7.61
CA THR A 42 -1.31 9.26 8.86
C THR A 42 -0.64 10.49 9.47
N GLU A 43 0.70 10.48 9.49
CA GLU A 43 1.54 11.58 9.99
C GLU A 43 1.73 12.72 8.97
N ARG A 44 1.12 12.61 7.78
CA ARG A 44 1.24 13.59 6.69
C ARG A 44 2.69 13.84 6.21
N VAL A 45 3.57 12.87 6.41
CA VAL A 45 4.94 12.88 5.87
C VAL A 45 4.92 12.65 4.37
N ILE A 46 3.95 11.87 3.89
CA ILE A 46 3.67 11.65 2.45
C ILE A 46 2.19 11.93 2.15
N GLY A 47 1.88 12.19 0.88
CA GLY A 47 0.54 12.45 0.41
C GLY A 47 0.32 11.98 -1.02
N GLU A 48 -0.95 11.84 -1.39
CA GLU A 48 -1.40 11.51 -2.74
C GLU A 48 -2.20 12.70 -3.27
N VAL A 49 -1.92 13.15 -4.49
CA VAL A 49 -2.63 14.27 -5.12
C VAL A 49 -3.27 13.84 -6.41
N GLN A 50 -4.52 14.22 -6.60
CA GLN A 50 -5.22 14.08 -7.87
C GLN A 50 -5.16 15.41 -8.61
N MET A 51 -4.40 15.46 -9.69
CA MET A 51 -4.22 16.67 -10.49
C MET A 51 -4.97 16.57 -11.80
N LEU A 52 -5.85 17.53 -12.06
CA LEU A 52 -6.40 17.77 -13.38
C LEU A 52 -5.53 18.81 -14.08
N LEU A 53 -4.84 18.40 -15.14
CA LEU A 53 -4.00 19.27 -15.95
C LEU A 53 -4.73 19.57 -17.25
N THR A 54 -4.86 20.85 -17.58
CA THR A 54 -5.53 21.30 -18.78
C THR A 54 -4.74 22.43 -19.45
N LYS A 55 -4.93 22.57 -20.76
CA LYS A 55 -4.36 23.70 -21.52
C LYS A 55 -5.08 25.00 -21.11
N PRO A 56 -4.43 26.17 -21.24
CA PRO A 56 -5.12 27.45 -21.14
C PRO A 56 -6.34 27.48 -22.07
N GLU A 57 -7.45 28.05 -21.59
CA GLU A 57 -8.70 28.24 -22.33
C GLU A 57 -9.48 26.98 -22.75
N ASN A 58 -9.19 25.82 -22.15
CA ASN A 58 -10.00 24.61 -22.34
C ASN A 58 -11.34 24.77 -21.58
N ARG A 59 -12.47 24.85 -22.31
CA ARG A 59 -13.83 24.88 -21.75
C ARG A 59 -14.43 23.49 -21.65
#